data_AF-A0A974E3L8-F1
#
_entry.id   AF-A0A974E3L8-F1
#
_cell.length_a   1.000
_cell.length_b   1.000
_cell.length_c   1.000
_cell.angle_alpha   90.00
_cell.angle_beta   90.00
_cell.angle_gamma   90.00
#
_symmetry.space_group_name_H-M   'P 1'
#
loop_
_entity.id
_entity.type
_entity.pdbx_description
1 polymer ?
#
loop_
_entity_poly.entity_id
_entity_poly.type
_entity_poly.pdbx_seq_one_letter_code
_entity_poly.pdbx_strand_id
1 'polypeptide(L)'
;SIVHKHWNIMQKDEELGKLFDNTPLFSYRRSRNVGDSLMKADLLQPKTRQLTFFCNLRVGTFPCLSCVCCNSIIKGDSFNHPSKGYNIKLHGFATCTTTGVIYMLKCPCGNSYVGKTKRDEDREITNRELEKQKSVTPVSRHFRMQGHNSDQLRWLVLQIVRIPPRGGEYNHILLQKEIMWIDKLNTMAPMGLNEHLNYSCFF
;
A
#
# COMPACT_ATOMS: atom_id res chain seq x y z
N SER A 1 -2.47 -44.47 -16.22
CA SER A 1 -3.69 -44.79 -16.99
C SER A 1 -3.96 -46.29 -16.92
N ILE A 2 -5.22 -46.72 -16.80
CA ILE A 2 -5.59 -48.15 -16.85
C ILE A 2 -5.17 -48.78 -18.20
N VAL A 3 -5.20 -48.00 -19.27
CA VAL A 3 -4.78 -48.43 -20.61
C VAL A 3 -3.30 -48.77 -20.68
N HIS A 4 -2.43 -48.02 -19.99
CA HIS A 4 -0.99 -48.35 -19.94
C HIS A 4 -0.74 -49.65 -19.17
N LYS A 5 -1.49 -49.88 -18.08
CA LYS A 5 -1.38 -51.08 -17.26
C LYS A 5 -1.79 -52.35 -18.01
N HIS A 6 -2.71 -52.22 -18.96
CA HIS A 6 -3.29 -53.33 -19.72
C HIS A 6 -2.97 -53.24 -21.22
N TRP A 7 -1.90 -52.53 -21.61
CA TRP A 7 -1.52 -52.32 -23.00
C TRP A 7 -1.26 -53.62 -23.77
N ASN A 8 -0.65 -54.58 -23.07
CA ASN A 8 -0.39 -55.93 -23.56
C ASN A 8 -1.66 -56.74 -23.90
N ILE A 9 -2.80 -56.41 -23.29
CA ILE A 9 -4.09 -57.03 -23.63
C ILE A 9 -4.61 -56.44 -24.94
N MET A 10 -4.48 -55.12 -25.10
CA MET A 10 -4.93 -54.39 -26.29
C MET A 10 -4.10 -54.74 -27.54
N GLN A 11 -2.80 -55.02 -27.39
CA GLN A 11 -1.95 -55.48 -28.50
C GLN A 11 -2.26 -56.90 -29.00
N LYS A 12 -2.89 -57.73 -28.16
CA LYS A 12 -3.28 -59.10 -28.53
C LYS A 12 -4.59 -59.17 -29.30
N ASP A 13 -5.31 -58.06 -29.37
CA ASP A 13 -6.56 -57.96 -30.11
C ASP A 13 -6.29 -57.95 -31.62
N GLU A 14 -7.03 -58.77 -32.36
CA GLU A 14 -6.78 -59.03 -33.78
C GLU A 14 -7.17 -57.86 -34.70
N GLU A 15 -8.08 -57.00 -34.24
CA GLU A 15 -8.53 -55.81 -34.95
C GLU A 15 -7.81 -54.55 -34.43
N LEU A 16 -7.81 -54.32 -33.12
CA LEU A 16 -7.28 -53.11 -32.50
C LEU A 16 -5.76 -53.13 -32.36
N GLY A 17 -5.14 -54.30 -32.16
CA GLY A 17 -3.70 -54.43 -32.00
C GLY A 17 -2.93 -53.97 -33.24
N LYS A 18 -3.51 -54.16 -34.43
CA LYS A 18 -2.95 -53.73 -35.73
C LYS A 18 -3.04 -52.22 -35.96
N LEU A 19 -3.90 -51.50 -35.22
CA LEU A 19 -4.15 -50.07 -35.41
C LEU A 19 -3.22 -49.18 -34.56
N PHE A 20 -2.57 -49.73 -33.53
CA PHE A 20 -1.77 -48.96 -32.59
C PHE A 20 -0.38 -49.56 -32.35
N ASP A 21 0.61 -49.10 -33.12
CA ASP A 21 2.02 -49.49 -32.93
C ASP A 21 2.64 -48.93 -31.63
N ASN A 22 2.14 -47.79 -31.17
CA ASN A 22 2.64 -47.09 -29.99
C ASN A 22 1.52 -46.84 -28.98
N THR A 23 1.88 -46.79 -27.68
CA THR A 23 0.93 -46.41 -26.62
C THR A 23 0.37 -45.01 -26.89
N PRO A 24 -0.96 -44.81 -26.86
CA PRO A 24 -1.54 -43.51 -27.14
C PRO A 24 -1.19 -42.50 -26.04
N LEU A 25 -0.99 -41.25 -26.47
CA LEU A 25 -0.71 -40.15 -25.57
C LEU A 25 -2.01 -39.70 -24.90
N PHE A 26 -2.10 -39.82 -23.57
CA PHE A 26 -3.25 -39.33 -22.82
C PHE A 26 -2.99 -37.91 -22.33
N SER A 27 -3.91 -36.99 -22.64
CA SER A 27 -3.99 -35.70 -21.96
C SER A 27 -5.11 -35.74 -20.93
N TYR A 28 -4.81 -35.36 -19.70
CA TYR A 28 -5.81 -35.23 -18.64
C TYR A 28 -6.24 -33.78 -18.57
N ARG A 29 -7.53 -33.53 -18.81
CA ARG A 29 -8.12 -32.22 -18.55
C ARG A 29 -8.62 -32.20 -17.11
N ARG A 30 -8.16 -31.25 -16.31
CA ARG A 30 -8.73 -31.01 -14.98
C ARG A 30 -10.21 -30.64 -15.11
N SER A 31 -11.05 -31.13 -14.19
CA SER A 31 -12.44 -30.70 -14.08
C SER A 31 -12.51 -29.19 -13.85
N ARG A 32 -13.52 -28.54 -14.43
CA ARG A 32 -13.78 -27.11 -14.14
C ARG A 32 -14.11 -26.97 -12.67
N ASN A 33 -13.36 -26.15 -11.96
CA ASN A 33 -13.76 -25.71 -10.62
C ASN A 33 -14.67 -24.48 -10.73
N VAL A 34 -15.29 -24.06 -9.62
CA VAL A 34 -16.15 -22.87 -9.60
C VAL A 34 -15.39 -21.64 -10.14
N GLY A 35 -14.10 -21.51 -9.82
CA GLY A 35 -13.24 -20.43 -10.34
C GLY A 35 -13.02 -20.43 -11.86
N ASP A 36 -13.20 -21.56 -12.54
CA ASP A 36 -13.13 -21.66 -14.01
C ASP A 36 -14.45 -21.29 -14.70
N SER A 37 -15.57 -21.43 -13.99
CA SER A 37 -16.89 -20.97 -14.43
C SER A 37 -17.11 -19.50 -14.12
N LEU A 38 -16.48 -18.99 -13.06
CA LEU A 38 -16.49 -17.59 -12.72
C LEU A 38 -15.53 -16.82 -13.64
N MET A 39 -16.06 -15.95 -14.49
CA MET A 39 -15.26 -14.91 -15.12
C MET A 39 -14.65 -14.04 -14.03
N LYS A 40 -13.38 -13.63 -14.15
CA LYS A 40 -12.87 -12.53 -13.33
C LYS A 40 -13.76 -11.33 -13.59
N ALA A 41 -14.67 -11.04 -12.66
CA ALA A 41 -15.59 -9.92 -12.77
C ALA A 41 -14.84 -8.58 -12.81
N ASP A 42 -13.59 -8.59 -12.35
CA ASP A 42 -12.66 -7.52 -12.63
C ASP A 42 -12.04 -7.74 -14.02
N LEU A 43 -12.57 -7.04 -15.02
CA LEU A 43 -11.73 -6.62 -16.14
C LEU A 43 -10.50 -6.00 -15.48
N LEU A 44 -9.32 -6.59 -15.69
CA LEU A 44 -8.06 -5.98 -15.26
C LEU A 44 -8.15 -4.53 -15.69
N GLN A 45 -8.28 -3.60 -14.73
CA GLN A 45 -8.13 -2.20 -15.06
C GLN A 45 -6.84 -2.12 -15.87
N PRO A 46 -6.78 -1.34 -16.96
CA PRO A 46 -5.49 -1.04 -17.54
C PRO A 46 -4.63 -0.59 -16.36
N LYS A 47 -3.57 -1.36 -16.05
CA LYS A 47 -2.55 -0.94 -15.09
C LYS A 47 -2.34 0.51 -15.40
N THR A 48 -2.67 1.40 -14.45
CA THR A 48 -2.62 2.86 -14.62
C THR A 48 -1.52 3.15 -15.60
N ARG A 49 -1.87 3.58 -16.84
CA ARG A 49 -0.96 3.55 -18.00
C ARG A 49 0.42 3.91 -17.47
N GLN A 50 1.34 2.94 -17.48
CA GLN A 50 2.73 3.28 -17.18
C GLN A 50 3.02 4.45 -18.11
N LEU A 51 3.37 5.60 -17.52
CA LEU A 51 3.79 6.76 -18.29
C LEU A 51 4.77 6.24 -19.33
N THR A 52 4.45 6.41 -20.61
CA THR A 52 5.20 5.90 -21.76
C THR A 52 6.51 6.67 -21.97
N PHE A 53 7.15 7.08 -20.88
CA PHE A 53 8.49 7.64 -20.85
C PHE A 53 9.37 6.69 -20.04
N PHE A 54 10.47 6.27 -20.66
CA PHE A 54 11.54 5.41 -20.17
C PHE A 54 12.19 5.91 -18.87
N CYS A 55 11.45 5.96 -17.77
CA CYS A 55 11.98 6.33 -16.48
C CYS A 55 11.36 5.40 -15.44
N ASN A 56 12.19 4.53 -14.86
CA ASN A 56 11.81 3.82 -13.65
C ASN A 56 11.39 4.87 -12.64
N LEU A 57 10.09 4.91 -12.32
CA LEU A 57 9.53 5.90 -11.41
C LEU A 57 10.25 5.72 -10.07
N ARG A 58 11.01 6.74 -9.65
CA ARG A 58 11.76 6.66 -8.39
C ARG A 58 10.77 6.46 -7.26
N VAL A 59 11.02 5.47 -6.41
CA VAL A 59 10.18 5.18 -5.25
C VAL A 59 10.47 6.24 -4.18
N GLY A 60 9.41 6.73 -3.51
CA GLY A 60 9.55 7.70 -2.44
C GLY A 60 8.59 8.88 -2.54
N THR A 61 8.82 9.86 -1.67
CA THR A 61 8.08 11.12 -1.62
C THR A 61 8.91 12.25 -2.25
N PHE A 62 8.30 12.99 -3.18
CA PHE A 62 8.99 14.03 -3.97
C PHE A 62 8.23 15.36 -3.95
N PRO A 63 8.95 16.50 -4.05
CA PRO A 63 8.31 17.80 -4.13
C PRO A 63 7.57 17.97 -5.46
N CYS A 64 6.39 18.59 -5.41
CA CYS A 64 5.62 19.06 -6.56
C CYS A 64 6.13 20.43 -7.07
N LEU A 65 7.08 21.05 -6.36
CA LEU A 65 7.73 22.33 -6.68
C LEU A 65 6.83 23.57 -6.66
N SER A 66 5.53 23.40 -6.37
CA SER A 66 4.54 24.49 -6.34
C SER A 66 3.93 24.74 -4.95
N CYS A 67 4.24 23.92 -3.93
CA CYS A 67 3.72 24.12 -2.57
C CYS A 67 4.83 24.41 -1.55
N VAL A 68 4.47 25.17 -0.50
CA VAL A 68 5.30 25.40 0.71
C VAL A 68 5.65 24.08 1.40
N CYS A 69 4.73 23.11 1.35
CA CYS A 69 4.90 21.79 1.95
C CYS A 69 6.07 20.96 1.39
N CYS A 70 6.63 21.34 0.24
CA CYS A 70 7.76 20.65 -0.40
C CYS A 70 9.04 20.71 0.43
N ASN A 71 9.25 21.80 1.17
CA ASN A 71 10.50 22.04 1.92
C ASN A 71 10.71 21.04 3.05
N SER A 72 9.60 20.53 3.59
CA SER A 72 9.59 19.60 4.73
C SER A 72 9.60 18.12 4.32
N ILE A 73 9.78 17.79 3.04
CA ILE A 73 9.76 16.40 2.56
C ILE A 73 11.02 15.64 2.98
N ILE A 74 10.83 14.43 3.52
CA ILE A 74 11.86 13.41 3.63
C ILE A 74 11.91 12.67 2.30
N LYS A 75 12.96 12.92 1.53
CA LYS A 75 13.21 12.27 0.24
C LYS A 75 13.87 10.92 0.45
N GLY A 76 13.52 9.94 -0.37
CA GLY A 76 14.10 8.61 -0.35
C GLY A 76 13.07 7.51 -0.59
N ASP A 77 13.57 6.32 -0.89
CA ASP A 77 12.78 5.10 -1.08
C ASP A 77 12.58 4.31 0.22
N SER A 78 13.17 4.76 1.32
CA SER A 78 13.12 4.11 2.62
C SER A 78 13.33 5.10 3.77
N PHE A 79 12.96 4.70 4.97
CA PHE A 79 13.20 5.45 6.20
C PHE A 79 13.44 4.50 7.38
N ASN A 80 14.10 4.96 8.42
CA ASN A 80 14.32 4.14 9.61
C ASN A 80 13.12 4.22 10.55
N HIS A 81 12.73 3.07 11.09
CA HIS A 81 11.66 2.98 12.08
C HIS A 81 11.98 3.91 13.28
N PRO A 82 11.04 4.78 13.72
CA PRO A 82 11.30 5.80 14.74
C PRO A 82 11.93 5.25 16.03
N SER A 83 11.35 4.18 16.60
CA SER A 83 11.85 3.59 17.86
C SER A 83 12.87 2.46 17.68
N LYS A 84 12.69 1.58 16.68
CA LYS A 84 13.48 0.34 16.51
C LYS A 84 14.67 0.49 15.55
N GLY A 85 14.76 1.58 14.79
CA GLY A 85 15.90 1.90 13.92
C GLY A 85 16.03 1.08 12.63
N TYR A 86 15.34 -0.04 12.46
CA TYR A 86 15.41 -0.84 11.23
C TYR A 86 14.84 -0.08 10.02
N ASN A 87 15.39 -0.35 8.84
CA ASN A 87 15.00 0.32 7.60
C ASN A 87 13.66 -0.24 7.07
N ILE A 88 12.74 0.67 6.73
CA ILE A 88 11.43 0.39 6.13
C ILE A 88 11.45 0.94 4.71
N LYS A 89 11.24 0.06 3.73
CA LYS A 89 11.09 0.45 2.33
C LYS A 89 9.70 1.02 2.06
N LEU A 90 9.67 2.14 1.36
CA LEU A 90 8.46 2.76 0.81
C LEU A 90 8.10 2.07 -0.50
N HIS A 91 6.84 2.23 -0.91
CA HIS A 91 6.34 1.67 -2.15
C HIS A 91 5.57 2.73 -2.94
N GLY A 92 5.94 2.87 -4.21
CA GLY A 92 5.33 3.83 -5.12
C GLY A 92 6.01 5.20 -5.11
N PHE A 93 5.58 6.03 -6.06
CA PHE A 93 5.97 7.43 -6.19
C PHE A 93 4.82 8.29 -5.67
N ALA A 94 5.12 9.16 -4.71
CA ALA A 94 4.16 10.09 -4.16
C ALA A 94 4.72 11.52 -4.18
N THR A 95 3.82 12.48 -4.25
CA THR A 95 4.11 13.92 -4.18
C THR A 95 3.23 14.58 -3.12
N CYS A 96 3.43 15.88 -2.89
CA CYS A 96 2.55 16.69 -2.05
C CYS A 96 1.07 16.61 -2.44
N THR A 97 0.79 16.45 -3.73
CA THR A 97 -0.56 16.44 -4.32
C THR A 97 -1.17 15.05 -4.43
N THR A 98 -0.52 14.03 -3.85
CA THR A 98 -1.06 12.66 -3.90
C THR A 98 -2.12 12.51 -2.81
N THR A 99 -3.36 12.29 -3.23
CA THR A 99 -4.50 12.01 -2.36
C THR A 99 -4.55 10.53 -1.98
N GLY A 100 -5.28 10.22 -0.90
CA GLY A 100 -5.54 8.83 -0.55
C GLY A 100 -4.33 8.12 0.03
N VAL A 101 -3.54 8.85 0.81
CA VAL A 101 -2.27 8.35 1.34
C VAL A 101 -2.29 8.26 2.86
N ILE A 102 -1.51 7.33 3.38
CA ILE A 102 -1.07 7.34 4.77
C ILE A 102 0.28 8.05 4.79
N TYR A 103 0.40 9.07 5.63
CA TYR A 103 1.61 9.87 5.77
C TYR A 103 2.13 9.82 7.21
N MET A 104 3.41 10.14 7.36
CA MET A 104 4.06 10.31 8.65
C MET A 104 4.60 11.74 8.75
N LEU A 105 4.35 12.39 9.89
CA LEU A 105 5.06 13.59 10.32
C LEU A 105 6.11 13.20 11.35
N LYS A 106 7.29 13.78 11.25
CA LYS A 106 8.44 13.54 12.12
C LYS A 106 8.84 14.84 12.80
N CYS A 107 8.83 14.80 14.13
CA CYS A 107 9.35 15.83 15.01
C CYS A 107 10.90 15.82 15.02
N PRO A 108 11.56 16.98 15.19
CA PRO A 108 13.00 17.01 15.47
C PRO A 108 13.39 16.23 16.75
N CYS A 109 12.47 16.14 17.71
CA CYS A 109 12.61 15.36 18.94
C CYS A 109 12.57 13.83 18.75
N GLY A 110 12.35 13.33 17.53
CA GLY A 110 12.29 11.90 17.23
C GLY A 110 10.88 11.29 17.27
N ASN A 111 9.91 11.96 17.90
CA ASN A 111 8.52 11.51 17.91
C ASN A 111 7.89 11.62 16.52
N SER A 112 7.00 10.69 16.20
CA SER A 112 6.28 10.68 14.92
C SER A 112 4.77 10.71 15.12
N TYR A 113 4.07 11.26 14.15
CA TYR A 113 2.61 11.21 13.99
C TYR A 113 2.30 10.49 12.69
N VAL A 114 1.31 9.59 12.70
CA VAL A 114 0.77 8.97 11.49
C VAL A 114 -0.65 9.47 11.27
N GLY A 115 -0.95 9.85 10.03
CA GLY A 115 -2.27 10.30 9.62
C GLY A 115 -2.62 9.83 8.23
N LYS A 116 -3.91 9.93 7.87
CA LYS A 116 -4.40 9.75 6.50
C LYS A 116 -4.82 11.07 5.85
N THR A 117 -4.70 11.17 4.52
CA THR A 117 -5.37 12.23 3.76
C THR A 117 -6.73 11.76 3.29
N LYS A 118 -7.79 12.50 3.63
CA LYS A 118 -9.08 12.37 2.96
C LYS A 118 -9.15 13.34 1.77
N ARG A 119 -8.54 14.53 1.89
CA ARG A 119 -8.34 15.52 0.82
C ARG A 119 -6.92 16.11 0.88
N ASP A 120 -6.45 16.73 -0.19
CA ASP A 120 -5.14 17.42 -0.23
C ASP A 120 -5.02 18.50 0.87
N GLU A 121 -6.14 19.14 1.18
CA GLU A 121 -6.29 20.21 2.17
C GLU A 121 -5.90 19.78 3.60
N ASP A 122 -6.07 18.51 3.98
CA ASP A 122 -5.87 18.05 5.36
C ASP A 122 -4.43 18.29 5.84
N ARG A 123 -3.46 18.12 4.93
CA ARG A 123 -2.03 18.33 5.22
C ARG A 123 -1.66 19.80 5.25
N GLU A 124 -2.31 20.60 4.43
CA GLU A 124 -2.12 22.05 4.41
C GLU A 124 -2.69 22.68 5.69
N ILE A 125 -3.81 22.17 6.20
CA ILE A 125 -4.40 22.59 7.48
C ILE A 125 -3.41 22.37 8.63
N THR A 126 -2.79 21.18 8.72
CA THR A 126 -1.80 20.90 9.78
C THR A 126 -0.59 21.84 9.70
N ASN A 127 -0.06 22.09 8.50
CA ASN A 127 1.06 23.02 8.31
C ASN A 127 0.67 24.45 8.72
N ARG A 128 -0.51 24.92 8.29
CA ARG A 128 -1.02 26.26 8.63
C ARG A 128 -1.26 26.42 10.14
N GLU A 129 -1.71 25.37 10.82
CA GLU A 129 -1.88 25.39 12.28
C GLU A 129 -0.54 25.47 13.01
N LEU A 130 0.49 24.79 12.50
CA LEU A 130 1.85 24.83 13.02
C LEU A 130 2.46 26.23 12.87
N GLU A 131 2.35 26.84 11.69
CA GLU A 131 2.82 28.21 11.43
C GLU A 131 2.12 29.23 12.35
N LYS A 132 0.82 29.05 12.59
CA LYS A 132 0.02 29.92 13.47
C LYS A 132 0.15 29.58 14.95
N GLN A 133 0.99 28.61 15.33
CA GLN A 133 1.15 28.10 16.69
C GLN A 133 -0.17 27.78 17.40
N LYS A 134 -1.19 27.38 16.64
CA LYS A 134 -2.51 27.04 17.21
C LYS A 134 -2.44 25.64 17.78
N SER A 135 -2.79 25.45 19.05
CA SER A 135 -2.73 24.15 19.75
C SER A 135 -3.96 23.26 19.51
N VAL A 136 -4.43 23.17 18.26
CA VAL A 136 -5.64 22.41 17.90
C VAL A 136 -5.32 20.94 17.65
N THR A 137 -4.24 20.65 16.92
CA THR A 137 -3.80 19.28 16.65
C THR A 137 -2.78 18.81 17.69
N PRO A 138 -2.67 17.48 17.92
CA PRO A 138 -1.66 16.91 18.82
C PRO A 138 -0.24 17.37 18.46
N VAL A 139 0.06 17.43 17.16
CA VAL A 139 1.36 17.85 16.63
C VAL A 139 1.63 19.32 16.93
N SER A 140 0.66 20.21 16.70
CA SER A 140 0.86 21.64 16.94
C SER A 140 0.94 21.99 18.42
N ARG A 141 0.14 21.31 19.26
CA ARG A 141 0.26 21.39 20.73
C ARG A 141 1.63 20.91 21.19
N HIS A 142 2.12 19.79 20.68
CA HIS A 142 3.45 19.27 21.00
C HIS A 142 4.55 20.25 20.61
N PHE A 143 4.52 20.79 19.38
CA PHE A 143 5.51 21.76 18.91
C PHE A 143 5.55 23.00 19.79
N ARG A 144 4.39 23.52 20.20
CA ARG A 144 4.30 24.65 21.13
C ARG A 144 4.88 24.33 22.49
N MET A 145 4.55 23.17 23.07
CA MET A 145 5.04 22.76 24.39
C MET A 145 6.56 22.53 24.42
N GLN A 146 7.13 22.00 23.34
CA GLN A 146 8.56 21.71 23.21
C GLN A 146 9.38 22.87 22.61
N GLY A 147 8.73 24.00 22.27
CA GLY A 147 9.39 25.15 21.66
C GLY A 147 9.99 24.85 20.27
N HIS A 148 9.39 23.93 19.52
CA HIS A 148 9.84 23.58 18.17
C HIS A 148 9.29 24.55 17.12
N ASN A 149 10.06 24.78 16.06
CA ASN A 149 9.64 25.58 14.90
C ASN A 149 8.98 24.67 13.84
N SER A 150 7.90 25.13 13.20
CA SER A 150 7.24 24.47 12.07
C SER A 150 8.22 24.09 10.94
N ASP A 151 9.26 24.89 10.71
CA ASP A 151 10.30 24.63 9.70
C ASP A 151 11.13 23.39 10.00
N GLN A 152 11.11 22.89 11.24
CA GLN A 152 11.80 21.68 11.66
C GLN A 152 10.97 20.41 11.43
N LEU A 153 9.66 20.56 11.17
CA LEU A 153 8.81 19.42 10.86
C LEU A 153 9.28 18.78 9.56
N ARG A 154 9.29 17.45 9.53
CA ARG A 154 9.58 16.67 8.32
C ARG A 154 8.45 15.68 8.07
N TRP A 155 8.18 15.34 6.81
CA TRP A 155 7.10 14.40 6.49
C TRP A 155 7.41 13.52 5.27
N LEU A 156 6.73 12.38 5.19
CA LEU A 156 6.77 11.48 4.03
C LEU A 156 5.47 10.70 3.88
N VAL A 157 5.24 10.17 2.68
CA VAL A 157 4.15 9.21 2.41
C VAL A 157 4.63 7.79 2.72
N LEU A 158 3.91 7.12 3.61
CA LEU A 158 4.14 5.73 3.98
C LEU A 158 3.52 4.76 2.97
N GLN A 159 2.29 5.07 2.53
CA GLN A 159 1.52 4.19 1.66
C GLN A 159 0.49 4.97 0.84
N ILE A 160 0.41 4.65 -0.45
CA ILE A 160 -0.69 5.08 -1.32
C ILE A 160 -1.78 4.00 -1.30
N VAL A 161 -3.00 4.35 -0.91
CA VAL A 161 -4.14 3.43 -0.85
C VAL A 161 -5.00 3.64 -2.08
N ARG A 162 -5.06 2.62 -2.94
CA ARG A 162 -5.86 2.68 -4.17
C ARG A 162 -7.35 2.59 -3.85
N ILE A 163 -8.15 3.39 -4.54
CA ILE A 163 -9.61 3.34 -4.46
C ILE A 163 -10.08 2.00 -5.05
N PRO A 164 -10.94 1.24 -4.35
CA PRO A 164 -11.48 -0.01 -4.87
C PRO A 164 -12.27 0.22 -6.18
N PRO A 165 -12.09 -0.64 -7.19
CA PRO A 165 -12.76 -0.51 -8.49
C PRO A 165 -14.29 -0.46 -8.43
N ARG A 166 -14.89 -1.11 -7.42
CA ARG A 166 -16.34 -1.26 -7.27
C ARG A 166 -16.95 -0.27 -6.27
N GLY A 167 -16.18 0.76 -5.90
CA GLY A 167 -16.54 1.60 -4.77
C GLY A 167 -16.48 0.83 -3.45
N GLY A 168 -17.12 1.37 -2.43
CA GLY A 168 -17.04 0.93 -1.04
C GLY A 168 -16.57 2.07 -0.13
N GLU A 169 -16.55 1.81 1.17
CA GLU A 169 -16.12 2.78 2.18
C GLU A 169 -14.61 3.02 2.09
N TYR A 170 -14.16 3.81 1.11
CA TYR A 170 -12.74 4.13 0.89
C TYR A 170 -12.08 4.72 2.14
N ASN A 171 -12.83 5.54 2.87
CA ASN A 171 -12.39 6.10 4.14
C ASN A 171 -12.16 5.03 5.21
N HIS A 172 -12.95 3.96 5.21
CA HIS A 172 -12.78 2.82 6.12
C HIS A 172 -11.48 2.07 5.82
N ILE A 173 -11.13 1.87 4.54
CA ILE A 173 -9.85 1.27 4.16
C ILE A 173 -8.68 2.16 4.59
N LEU A 174 -8.79 3.48 4.40
CA LEU A 174 -7.77 4.42 4.86
C LEU A 174 -7.62 4.38 6.40
N LEU A 175 -8.72 4.32 7.16
CA LEU A 175 -8.69 4.18 8.63
C LEU A 175 -7.98 2.89 9.05
N GLN A 176 -8.31 1.76 8.42
CA GLN A 176 -7.63 0.50 8.70
C GLN A 176 -6.12 0.59 8.45
N LYS A 177 -5.71 1.18 7.32
CA LYS A 177 -4.29 1.33 6.99
C LYS A 177 -3.58 2.31 7.91
N GLU A 178 -4.21 3.41 8.28
CA GLU A 178 -3.72 4.37 9.27
C GLU A 178 -3.40 3.67 10.59
N ILE A 179 -4.35 2.89 11.13
CA ILE A 179 -4.18 2.15 12.38
C ILE A 179 -3.04 1.13 12.29
N MET A 180 -2.99 0.36 11.19
CA MET A 180 -1.89 -0.59 10.96
C MET A 180 -0.53 0.10 10.98
N TRP A 181 -0.42 1.33 10.45
CA TRP A 181 0.83 2.08 10.46
C TRP A 181 1.14 2.71 11.82
N ILE A 182 0.13 3.20 12.55
CA ILE A 182 0.31 3.70 13.93
C ILE A 182 0.88 2.59 14.81
N ASP A 183 0.29 1.39 14.76
CA ASP A 183 0.77 0.23 15.52
C ASP A 183 2.17 -0.19 15.06
N LYS A 184 2.38 -0.34 13.74
CA LYS A 184 3.68 -0.75 13.18
C LYS A 184 4.82 0.19 13.57
N LEU A 185 4.57 1.50 13.67
CA LEU A 185 5.59 2.51 13.97
C LEU A 185 5.61 2.92 15.45
N ASN A 186 4.69 2.41 16.26
CA ASN A 186 4.51 2.76 17.67
C ASN A 186 4.39 4.28 17.90
N THR A 187 3.51 4.94 17.15
CA THR A 187 3.36 6.42 17.21
C THR A 187 2.33 6.91 18.21
N MET A 188 1.79 6.03 19.05
CA MET A 188 0.89 6.41 20.14
C MET A 188 1.65 7.12 21.27
N ALA A 189 1.02 8.14 21.86
CA ALA A 189 1.54 8.78 23.07
C ALA A 189 1.70 7.74 24.20
N PRO A 190 2.81 7.79 24.98
CA PRO A 190 3.82 8.85 25.00
C PRO A 190 4.99 8.67 24.01
N MET A 191 5.07 7.53 23.31
CA MET A 191 6.19 7.21 22.41
C MET A 191 6.10 7.90 21.04
N GLY A 192 4.93 8.47 20.72
CA GLY A 192 4.70 9.30 19.55
C GLY A 192 3.64 10.37 19.80
N LEU A 193 3.06 10.87 18.72
CA LEU A 193 2.16 12.05 18.73
C LEU A 193 0.69 11.70 18.48
N ASN A 194 0.36 10.45 18.19
CA ASN A 194 -1.04 10.02 18.07
C ASN A 194 -1.65 9.86 19.47
N GLU A 195 -2.82 10.48 19.72
CA GLU A 195 -3.44 10.48 21.06
C GLU A 195 -4.55 9.44 21.23
N HIS A 196 -5.29 9.18 20.15
CA HIS A 196 -6.42 8.26 20.16
C HIS A 196 -6.32 7.30 19.00
N LEU A 197 -6.71 6.05 19.25
CA LEU A 197 -6.76 5.01 18.24
C LEU A 197 -8.05 4.22 18.42
N ASN A 198 -8.85 4.16 17.36
CA ASN A 198 -10.17 3.52 17.39
C ASN A 198 -10.22 2.40 16.36
N TYR A 199 -10.38 1.16 16.84
CA TYR A 199 -10.44 -0.04 16.01
C TYR A 199 -11.83 -0.31 15.42
N SER A 200 -12.81 0.60 15.57
CA SER A 200 -14.16 0.41 15.02
C SER A 200 -14.20 0.17 13.52
N CYS A 201 -13.16 0.57 12.76
CA CYS A 201 -13.06 0.26 11.35
C CYS A 201 -12.64 -1.19 11.04
N PHE A 202 -12.58 -2.09 12.01
CA PHE A 202 -12.33 -3.52 11.80
C PHE A 202 -13.54 -4.39 12.11
N PHE A 203 -14.61 -3.81 12.65
CA PHE A 203 -15.83 -4.48 13.09
C PHE A 203 -17.03 -3.92 12.32
#